data_AF-A0A1I8ACL0-F1
#
_entry.id   AF-A0A1I8ACL0-F1
#
_cell.length_a   1.000
_cell.length_b   1.000
_cell.length_c   1.000
_cell.angle_alpha   90.00
_cell.angle_beta   90.00
_cell.angle_gamma   90.00
#
_symmetry.space_group_name_H-M   'P 1'
#
loop_
_entity.id
_entity.type
_entity.pdbx_description
1 polymer ?
#
loop_
_entity_poly.entity_id
_entity_poly.type
_entity_poly.pdbx_seq_one_letter_code
_entity_poly.pdbx_strand_id
1 'polypeptide(L)'
;MSDSPFKSKGGLGRLFNALRYSGQGLAAALRHEAAFRQELALAVVLTPLAFWLGQTPAEILIAYFAAQGAEDQLQDLCDYIRSRYPHLPIVLDAKRGDVGSTAEQYAREAFERYRADAVTVSPYMGFDSVEPYLEHKDKGVIVLCRTSNPGGSDLQFMEMADGTPLYLHVASLVAEKWNTNGQCALVVGATFPDEIGRVRARIGDMPLLVPGIGAQGGDVVATVAAGMD
;
A
#
# COMPACT_ATOMS: atom_id res chain seq x y z
N MET A 1 62.27 -18.94 -9.56
CA MET A 1 60.99 -18.24 -9.32
C MET A 1 60.24 -19.07 -8.29
N SER A 2 60.05 -18.52 -7.09
CA SER A 2 59.38 -19.19 -5.97
C SER A 2 57.87 -19.07 -6.15
N ASP A 3 57.18 -20.19 -6.34
CA ASP A 3 55.71 -20.23 -6.40
C ASP A 3 55.15 -19.96 -5.00
N SER A 4 54.30 -18.93 -4.89
CA SER A 4 53.62 -18.53 -3.65
C SER A 4 52.66 -19.63 -3.17
N PRO A 5 52.56 -19.92 -1.85
CA PRO A 5 51.75 -21.02 -1.31
C PRO A 5 50.23 -20.78 -1.42
N PHE A 6 49.79 -19.62 -1.91
CA PHE A 6 48.39 -19.20 -1.91
C PHE A 6 47.66 -19.44 -3.24
N LYS A 7 48.07 -20.43 -4.03
CA LYS A 7 47.35 -20.83 -5.24
C LYS A 7 46.11 -21.66 -4.88
N SER A 8 44.97 -20.96 -4.82
CA SER A 8 43.62 -21.46 -4.54
C SER A 8 43.23 -22.68 -5.41
N LYS A 9 42.85 -23.79 -4.76
CA LYS A 9 42.16 -24.94 -5.38
C LYS A 9 40.65 -24.90 -5.05
N GLY A 10 39.81 -24.69 -6.08
CA GLY A 10 38.43 -25.19 -6.19
C GLY A 10 37.27 -24.50 -5.41
N GLY A 11 36.24 -24.06 -6.14
CA GLY A 11 35.08 -23.30 -5.61
C GLY A 11 34.07 -24.07 -4.73
N LEU A 12 33.96 -25.39 -4.85
CA LEU A 12 32.99 -26.21 -4.09
C LEU A 12 33.35 -26.37 -2.60
N GLY A 13 34.64 -26.56 -2.28
CA GLY A 13 35.10 -26.67 -0.89
C GLY A 13 34.95 -25.36 -0.11
N ARG A 14 35.07 -24.22 -0.79
CA ARG A 14 34.82 -22.90 -0.20
C ARG A 14 33.35 -22.68 0.11
N LEU A 15 32.46 -23.10 -0.78
CA LEU A 15 31.01 -23.03 -0.58
C LEU A 15 30.56 -23.88 0.61
N PHE A 16 31.07 -25.12 0.72
CA PHE A 16 30.77 -26.00 1.85
C PHE A 16 31.25 -25.41 3.18
N ASN A 17 32.48 -24.87 3.19
CA ASN A 17 33.01 -24.21 4.39
C ASN A 17 32.22 -22.95 4.75
N ALA A 18 31.84 -22.13 3.76
CA ALA A 18 31.03 -20.94 3.99
C ALA A 18 29.66 -21.31 4.60
N LEU A 19 28.97 -22.30 4.04
CA LEU A 19 27.70 -22.80 4.59
C LEU A 19 27.85 -23.30 6.04
N ARG A 20 28.94 -24.02 6.34
CA ARG A 20 29.23 -24.48 7.70
C ARG A 20 29.46 -23.32 8.66
N TYR A 21 30.24 -22.31 8.27
CA TYR A 21 30.50 -21.14 9.11
C TYR A 21 29.26 -20.26 9.29
N SER A 22 28.44 -20.09 8.25
CA SER A 22 27.15 -19.41 8.34
C SER A 22 26.20 -20.15 9.28
N GLY A 23 26.13 -21.48 9.21
CA GLY A 23 25.34 -22.29 10.14
C GLY A 23 25.83 -22.18 11.59
N GLN A 24 27.15 -22.11 11.80
CA GLN A 24 27.73 -21.88 13.12
C GLN A 24 27.42 -20.48 13.65
N GLY A 25 27.49 -19.45 12.80
CA GLY A 25 27.13 -18.07 13.14
C GLY A 25 25.65 -17.96 13.52
N LEU A 26 24.76 -18.56 12.73
CA LEU A 26 23.32 -18.60 13.03
C LEU A 26 23.04 -19.34 14.34
N ALA A 27 23.69 -20.49 14.56
CA ALA A 27 23.53 -21.25 15.80
C ALA A 27 24.07 -20.49 17.03
N ALA A 28 25.11 -19.68 16.87
CA ALA A 28 25.66 -18.83 17.92
C ALA A 28 24.71 -17.64 18.22
N ALA A 29 24.22 -16.96 17.19
CA ALA A 29 23.25 -15.86 17.32
C ALA A 29 21.97 -16.33 18.03
N LEU A 30 21.45 -17.51 17.66
CA LEU A 30 20.29 -18.11 18.34
C LEU A 30 20.55 -18.38 19.83
N ARG A 31 21.74 -18.86 20.20
CA ARG A 31 22.06 -19.19 21.59
C ARG A 31 22.38 -17.96 22.44
N HIS A 32 23.10 -16.99 21.88
CA HIS A 32 23.75 -15.94 22.67
C HIS A 32 23.12 -14.55 22.50
N GLU A 33 22.31 -14.31 21.48
CA GLU A 33 21.71 -12.99 21.23
C GLU A 33 20.20 -12.98 21.50
N ALA A 34 19.80 -12.23 22.52
CA ALA A 34 18.39 -12.13 22.92
C ALA A 34 17.53 -11.40 21.88
N ALA A 35 18.04 -10.32 21.29
CA ALA A 35 17.35 -9.54 20.26
C ALA A 35 17.07 -10.40 19.01
N PHE A 36 18.06 -11.15 18.54
CA PHE A 36 17.92 -12.05 17.39
C PHE A 36 16.84 -13.13 17.62
N ARG A 37 16.76 -13.70 18.82
CA ARG A 37 15.68 -14.65 19.18
C ARG A 37 14.30 -14.00 19.17
N GLN A 38 14.18 -12.77 19.66
CA GLN A 38 12.89 -12.05 19.70
C GLN A 38 12.41 -11.71 18.29
N GLU A 39 13.31 -11.22 17.44
CA GLU A 39 13.03 -10.90 16.05
C GLU A 39 12.65 -12.14 15.24
N LEU A 40 13.38 -13.24 15.38
CA LEU A 40 13.05 -14.51 14.72
C LEU A 40 11.71 -15.08 15.21
N ALA A 41 11.42 -15.00 16.51
CA ALA A 41 10.14 -15.44 17.06
C ALA A 41 8.97 -14.61 16.50
N LEU A 42 9.14 -13.29 16.38
CA LEU A 42 8.17 -12.40 15.73
C LEU A 42 7.99 -12.77 14.25
N ALA A 43 9.07 -12.98 13.50
CA ALA A 43 8.98 -13.37 12.09
C ALA A 43 8.23 -14.70 11.90
N VAL A 44 8.55 -15.71 12.72
CA VAL A 44 7.88 -17.04 12.66
C VAL A 44 6.38 -16.96 12.95
N VAL A 45 5.94 -16.01 13.78
CA VAL A 45 4.51 -15.82 14.11
C VAL A 45 3.83 -14.91 13.08
N LEU A 46 4.46 -13.79 12.74
CA LEU A 46 3.87 -12.75 11.88
C LEU A 46 3.82 -13.17 10.42
N THR A 47 4.78 -13.95 9.92
CA THR A 47 4.80 -14.38 8.52
C THR A 47 3.61 -15.29 8.19
N PRO A 48 3.34 -16.39 8.91
CA PRO A 48 2.14 -17.19 8.68
C PRO A 48 0.85 -16.43 8.95
N LEU A 49 0.84 -15.54 9.96
CA LEU A 49 -0.31 -14.69 10.27
C LEU A 49 -0.63 -13.73 9.11
N ALA A 50 0.39 -13.16 8.47
CA ALA A 50 0.23 -12.31 7.29
C ALA A 50 -0.39 -13.07 6.11
N PHE A 51 0.04 -14.32 5.87
CA PHE A 51 -0.56 -15.18 4.84
C PHE A 51 -1.98 -15.65 5.22
N TRP A 52 -2.28 -15.83 6.50
CA TRP A 52 -3.60 -16.27 6.98
C TRP A 52 -4.64 -15.14 6.98
N LEU A 53 -4.22 -13.90 7.23
CA LEU A 53 -5.08 -12.72 7.20
C LEU A 53 -5.27 -12.13 5.78
N GLY A 54 -4.43 -12.51 4.81
CA GLY A 54 -4.53 -12.05 3.44
C GLY A 54 -5.53 -12.85 2.60
N GLN A 55 -6.82 -12.52 2.66
CA GLN A 55 -7.83 -13.02 1.72
C GLN A 55 -8.37 -11.89 0.83
N THR A 56 -7.71 -11.62 -0.33
CA THR A 56 -8.13 -10.78 -1.50
C THR A 56 -8.63 -9.34 -1.22
N PRO A 57 -8.47 -8.32 -2.10
CA PRO A 57 -7.50 -8.06 -3.17
C PRO A 57 -6.10 -7.80 -2.60
N ALA A 58 -5.07 -7.79 -3.43
CA ALA A 58 -3.72 -7.40 -2.98
C ALA A 58 -3.65 -5.88 -2.80
N GLU A 59 -4.25 -5.36 -1.74
CA GLU A 59 -3.88 -4.07 -1.19
C GLU A 59 -2.51 -4.21 -0.55
N ILE A 60 -1.49 -3.68 -1.23
CA ILE A 60 -0.13 -3.79 -0.73
C ILE A 60 0.23 -2.50 -0.01
N LEU A 61 0.35 -2.58 1.32
CA LEU A 61 0.83 -1.46 2.11
C LEU A 61 2.36 -1.34 1.97
N ILE A 62 2.80 -0.38 1.16
CA ILE A 62 4.22 -0.14 0.86
C ILE A 62 5.05 0.15 2.12
N ALA A 63 4.43 0.71 3.16
CA ALA A 63 5.12 1.10 4.40
C ALA A 63 5.80 -0.07 5.11
N TYR A 64 5.22 -1.28 5.08
CA TYR A 64 5.84 -2.45 5.72
C TYR A 64 7.12 -2.89 5.00
N PHE A 65 7.13 -2.84 3.68
CA PHE A 65 8.31 -3.19 2.88
C PHE A 65 9.39 -2.12 3.02
N ALA A 66 9.03 -0.84 2.89
CA ALA A 66 9.97 0.26 3.04
C ALA A 66 10.63 0.30 4.43
N ALA A 67 9.87 0.02 5.50
CA ALA A 67 10.41 -0.05 6.86
C ALA A 67 11.48 -1.13 7.05
N GLN A 68 11.50 -2.16 6.20
CA GLN A 68 12.45 -3.27 6.24
C GLN A 68 13.52 -3.19 5.14
N GLY A 69 13.52 -2.13 4.31
CA GLY A 69 14.36 -2.06 3.11
C GLY A 69 14.07 -3.19 2.12
N ALA A 70 12.81 -3.62 2.05
CA ALA A 70 12.36 -4.78 1.29
C ALA A 70 11.63 -4.40 -0.02
N GLU A 71 12.01 -3.28 -0.63
CA GLU A 71 11.39 -2.77 -1.86
C GLU A 71 11.57 -3.73 -3.05
N ASP A 72 12.68 -4.46 -3.09
CA ASP A 72 12.93 -5.47 -4.13
C ASP A 72 11.95 -6.65 -3.98
N GLN A 73 11.66 -7.08 -2.74
CA GLN A 73 10.68 -8.13 -2.44
C GLN A 73 9.25 -7.67 -2.75
N LEU A 74 8.95 -6.39 -2.53
CA LEU A 74 7.68 -5.80 -2.97
C LEU A 74 7.55 -5.88 -4.49
N GLN A 75 8.61 -5.52 -5.21
CA GLN A 75 8.62 -5.61 -6.67
C GLN A 75 8.45 -7.05 -7.16
N ASP A 76 9.18 -8.00 -6.56
CA ASP A 76 9.04 -9.44 -6.85
C ASP A 76 7.61 -9.94 -6.59
N LEU A 77 6.96 -9.48 -5.51
CA LEU A 77 5.58 -9.84 -5.20
C LEU A 77 4.61 -9.29 -6.26
N CYS A 78 4.76 -8.03 -6.65
CA CYS A 78 3.94 -7.43 -7.71
C CYS A 78 4.12 -8.19 -9.03
N ASP A 79 5.36 -8.49 -9.44
CA ASP A 79 5.64 -9.24 -10.66
C ASP A 79 5.11 -10.69 -10.60
N TYR A 80 5.17 -11.33 -9.43
CA TYR A 80 4.56 -12.64 -9.20
C TYR A 80 3.03 -12.60 -9.39
N ILE A 81 2.35 -11.63 -8.78
CA ILE A 81 0.90 -11.47 -8.92
C ILE A 81 0.54 -11.22 -10.38
N ARG A 82 1.23 -10.28 -11.05
CA ARG A 82 0.99 -9.96 -12.47
C ARG A 82 1.19 -11.15 -13.38
N SER A 83 2.23 -11.96 -13.15
CA SER A 83 2.53 -13.13 -14.00
C SER A 83 1.58 -14.30 -13.75
N ARG A 84 1.22 -14.55 -12.48
CA ARG A 84 0.47 -15.75 -12.10
C ARG A 84 -1.04 -15.54 -12.01
N TYR A 85 -1.46 -14.31 -11.76
CA TYR A 85 -2.86 -13.89 -11.58
C TYR A 85 -3.15 -12.57 -12.32
N PRO A 86 -2.93 -12.50 -13.65
CA PRO A 86 -3.04 -11.26 -14.43
C PRO A 86 -4.42 -10.59 -14.43
N HIS A 87 -5.44 -11.28 -13.93
CA HIS A 87 -6.81 -10.79 -13.81
C HIS A 87 -7.09 -10.10 -12.47
N LEU A 88 -6.18 -10.21 -11.49
CA LEU A 88 -6.32 -9.54 -10.20
C LEU A 88 -5.69 -8.15 -10.29
N PRO A 89 -6.46 -7.07 -10.01
CA PRO A 89 -5.89 -5.73 -9.94
C PRO A 89 -4.98 -5.60 -8.72
N ILE A 90 -3.87 -4.89 -8.88
CA ILE A 90 -2.98 -4.51 -7.78
C ILE A 90 -3.28 -3.07 -7.39
N VAL A 91 -3.66 -2.87 -6.12
CA VAL A 91 -3.82 -1.54 -5.53
C VAL A 91 -2.64 -1.30 -4.59
N LEU A 92 -1.83 -0.30 -4.93
CA LEU A 92 -0.73 0.12 -4.07
C LEU A 92 -1.23 1.15 -3.05
N ASP A 93 -1.34 0.74 -1.79
CA ASP A 93 -1.76 1.64 -0.73
C ASP A 93 -0.55 2.45 -0.22
N ALA A 94 -0.26 3.57 -0.91
CA ALA A 94 0.92 4.39 -0.68
C ALA A 94 0.63 5.75 -0.02
N LYS A 95 -0.62 6.24 -0.11
CA LYS A 95 -1.11 7.53 0.44
C LYS A 95 -0.17 8.71 0.11
N ARG A 96 0.40 8.72 -1.10
CA ARG A 96 1.39 9.72 -1.51
C ARG A 96 0.75 11.10 -1.66
N GLY A 97 1.55 12.14 -1.50
CA GLY A 97 1.16 13.53 -1.73
C GLY A 97 2.40 14.41 -1.72
N ASP A 98 2.70 15.01 -2.86
CA ASP A 98 3.81 15.95 -3.06
C ASP A 98 3.50 16.79 -4.31
N VAL A 99 4.32 17.78 -4.66
CA VAL A 99 4.06 18.68 -5.81
C VAL A 99 5.10 18.50 -6.91
N GLY A 100 4.68 18.82 -8.14
CA GLY A 100 5.55 18.89 -9.32
C GLY A 100 6.34 17.61 -9.56
N SER A 101 7.64 17.76 -9.79
CA SER A 101 8.51 16.65 -10.19
C SER A 101 8.61 15.52 -9.15
N THR A 102 8.37 15.80 -7.86
CA THR A 102 8.35 14.75 -6.84
C THR A 102 7.13 13.85 -6.98
N ALA A 103 5.95 14.42 -7.25
CA ALA A 103 4.74 13.66 -7.52
C ALA A 103 4.88 12.79 -8.79
N GLU A 104 5.57 13.29 -9.82
CA GLU A 104 5.91 12.47 -10.99
C GLU A 104 6.77 11.25 -10.62
N GLN A 105 7.75 11.40 -9.74
CA GLN A 105 8.56 10.25 -9.29
C GLN A 105 7.73 9.23 -8.53
N TYR A 106 6.79 9.67 -7.69
CA TYR A 106 5.86 8.75 -7.02
C TYR A 106 4.91 8.05 -7.99
N ALA A 107 4.42 8.74 -9.03
CA ALA A 107 3.62 8.12 -10.08
C ALA A 107 4.41 7.05 -10.84
N ARG A 108 5.68 7.32 -11.19
CA ARG A 108 6.60 6.34 -11.80
C ARG A 108 6.87 5.16 -10.87
N GLU A 109 7.11 5.41 -9.58
CA GLU A 109 7.27 4.35 -8.58
C GLU A 109 6.06 3.40 -8.60
N ALA A 110 4.85 3.96 -8.52
CA ALA A 110 3.63 3.17 -8.44
C ALA A 110 3.34 2.40 -9.75
N PHE A 111 3.38 3.09 -10.89
CA PHE A 111 2.84 2.57 -12.15
C PHE A 111 3.89 1.96 -13.08
N GLU A 112 5.16 2.35 -12.97
CA GLU A 112 6.24 1.80 -13.79
C GLU A 112 7.07 0.77 -13.03
N ARG A 113 7.53 1.08 -11.80
CA ARG A 113 8.35 0.14 -11.00
C ARG A 113 7.51 -1.01 -10.46
N TYR A 114 6.46 -0.69 -9.69
CA TYR A 114 5.61 -1.72 -9.09
C TYR A 114 4.49 -2.19 -10.02
N ARG A 115 4.26 -1.47 -11.13
CA ARG A 115 3.26 -1.81 -12.14
C ARG A 115 1.88 -2.03 -11.53
N ALA A 116 1.54 -1.23 -10.52
CA ALA A 116 0.24 -1.25 -9.91
C ALA A 116 -0.84 -0.84 -10.93
N ASP A 117 -2.07 -1.26 -10.69
CA ASP A 117 -3.22 -0.86 -11.50
C ASP A 117 -3.90 0.37 -10.89
N ALA A 118 -3.79 0.55 -9.57
CA ALA A 118 -4.21 1.79 -8.90
C ALA A 118 -3.30 2.15 -7.71
N VAL A 119 -3.32 3.42 -7.29
CA VAL A 119 -2.57 3.91 -6.12
C VAL A 119 -3.42 4.84 -5.27
N THR A 120 -3.22 4.80 -3.94
CA THR A 120 -3.87 5.74 -3.02
C THR A 120 -3.07 7.05 -2.88
N VAL A 121 -3.77 8.19 -2.91
CA VAL A 121 -3.15 9.54 -2.83
C VAL A 121 -3.89 10.45 -1.85
N SER A 122 -3.16 11.37 -1.24
CA SER A 122 -3.71 12.41 -0.35
C SER A 122 -4.22 13.61 -1.16
N PRO A 123 -5.43 14.12 -0.89
CA PRO A 123 -5.97 15.30 -1.59
C PRO A 123 -5.40 16.63 -1.07
N TYR A 124 -4.68 16.60 0.06
CA TYR A 124 -4.47 17.78 0.90
C TYR A 124 -3.72 18.92 0.21
N MET A 125 -2.82 18.57 -0.72
CA MET A 125 -2.00 19.55 -1.44
C MET A 125 -2.67 20.13 -2.69
N GLY A 126 -3.87 19.67 -3.04
CA GLY A 126 -4.63 20.17 -4.19
C GLY A 126 -4.41 19.37 -5.48
N PHE A 127 -5.03 19.84 -6.57
CA PHE A 127 -5.10 19.10 -7.84
C PHE A 127 -3.74 18.86 -8.48
N ASP A 128 -2.83 19.84 -8.44
CA ASP A 128 -1.48 19.77 -9.00
C ASP A 128 -0.61 18.69 -8.33
N SER A 129 -0.95 18.26 -7.11
CA SER A 129 -0.33 17.09 -6.47
C SER A 129 -0.86 15.74 -6.96
N VAL A 130 -2.05 15.73 -7.56
CA VAL A 130 -2.76 14.52 -8.05
C VAL A 130 -2.62 14.37 -9.57
N GLU A 131 -2.52 15.48 -10.30
CA GLU A 131 -2.43 15.55 -11.75
C GLU A 131 -1.38 14.60 -12.35
N PRO A 132 -0.14 14.48 -11.81
CA PRO A 132 0.87 13.57 -12.36
C PRO A 132 0.43 12.11 -12.40
N TYR A 133 -0.40 11.67 -11.45
CA TYR A 133 -0.92 10.30 -11.45
C TYR A 133 -1.98 10.09 -12.54
N LEU A 134 -2.76 11.13 -12.86
CA LEU A 134 -3.81 11.12 -13.89
C LEU A 134 -3.25 11.19 -15.32
N GLU A 135 -1.95 11.44 -15.49
CA GLU A 135 -1.27 11.35 -16.78
C GLU A 135 -1.18 9.88 -17.27
N HIS A 136 -1.16 8.92 -16.36
CA HIS A 136 -1.14 7.48 -16.65
C HIS A 136 -2.56 6.96 -16.96
N LYS A 137 -3.04 7.16 -18.20
CA LYS A 137 -4.44 6.99 -18.63
C LYS A 137 -5.08 5.60 -18.44
N ASP A 138 -4.28 4.57 -18.18
CA ASP A 138 -4.72 3.19 -17.95
C ASP A 138 -4.75 2.79 -16.46
N LYS A 139 -4.54 3.76 -15.54
CA LYS A 139 -4.38 3.52 -14.10
C LYS A 139 -5.51 4.10 -13.24
N GLY A 140 -5.67 3.61 -12.03
CA GLY A 140 -6.61 4.14 -11.04
C GLY A 140 -5.93 5.07 -10.04
N VAL A 141 -6.60 6.17 -9.67
CA VAL A 141 -6.15 7.09 -8.63
C VAL A 141 -7.20 7.14 -7.52
N ILE A 142 -6.86 6.61 -6.35
CA ILE A 142 -7.80 6.46 -5.24
C ILE A 142 -7.52 7.54 -4.19
N VAL A 143 -8.34 8.59 -4.17
CA VAL A 143 -8.11 9.77 -3.35
C VAL A 143 -8.66 9.55 -1.93
N LEU A 144 -7.87 9.86 -0.91
CA LEU A 144 -8.33 9.81 0.48
C LEU A 144 -9.48 10.82 0.69
N CYS A 145 -10.67 10.34 1.07
CA CYS A 145 -11.83 11.19 1.32
C CYS A 145 -12.23 11.16 2.81
N ARG A 146 -12.71 10.00 3.29
CA ARG A 146 -13.10 9.81 4.68
C ARG A 146 -12.41 8.55 5.23
N THR A 147 -11.36 8.72 6.01
CA THR A 147 -10.59 7.57 6.53
C THR A 147 -11.26 6.95 7.76
N SER A 148 -11.00 5.67 8.02
CA SER A 148 -11.65 4.90 9.10
C SER A 148 -11.10 5.17 10.50
N ASN A 149 -9.93 5.82 10.61
CA ASN A 149 -9.26 6.07 11.89
C ASN A 149 -9.97 7.18 12.71
N PRO A 150 -9.98 7.09 14.06
CA PRO A 150 -10.60 8.10 14.92
C PRO A 150 -10.12 9.53 14.68
N GLY A 151 -8.80 9.72 14.51
CA GLY A 151 -8.20 11.03 14.23
C GLY A 151 -8.53 11.61 12.85
N GLY A 152 -9.19 10.86 11.96
CA GLY A 152 -9.66 11.42 10.70
C GLY A 152 -10.63 12.58 10.92
N SER A 153 -11.41 12.53 12.02
CA SER A 153 -12.38 13.57 12.37
C SER A 153 -11.75 14.91 12.76
N ASP A 154 -10.45 14.95 13.08
CA ASP A 154 -9.74 16.19 13.44
C ASP A 154 -9.76 17.21 12.30
N LEU A 155 -9.74 16.73 11.05
CA LEU A 155 -9.76 17.57 9.85
C LEU A 155 -10.98 17.30 8.97
N GLN A 156 -11.31 16.02 8.74
CA GLN A 156 -12.28 15.62 7.71
C GLN A 156 -13.70 16.09 8.04
N PHE A 157 -14.01 16.28 9.33
CA PHE A 157 -15.30 16.78 9.81
C PHE A 157 -15.35 18.29 10.01
N MET A 158 -14.24 19.01 9.80
CA MET A 158 -14.27 20.46 9.86
C MET A 158 -15.27 20.98 8.84
N GLU A 159 -16.17 21.85 9.30
CA GLU A 159 -17.15 22.50 8.43
C GLU A 159 -16.47 23.66 7.70
N MET A 160 -16.65 23.71 6.39
CA MET A 160 -16.33 24.89 5.61
C MET A 160 -17.31 26.02 5.91
N ALA A 161 -17.05 27.22 5.38
CA ALA A 161 -17.88 28.39 5.61
C ALA A 161 -19.36 28.21 5.18
N ASP A 162 -19.64 27.28 4.29
CA ASP A 162 -20.99 26.93 3.81
C ASP A 162 -21.66 25.79 4.62
N GLY A 163 -20.99 25.30 5.68
CA GLY A 163 -21.46 24.19 6.51
C GLY A 163 -21.16 22.80 5.93
N THR A 164 -20.53 22.70 4.76
CA THR A 164 -20.16 21.41 4.17
C THR A 164 -18.93 20.83 4.89
N PRO A 165 -18.97 19.59 5.38
CA PRO A 165 -17.78 18.92 5.93
C PRO A 165 -16.68 18.77 4.88
N LEU A 166 -15.42 18.94 5.30
CA LEU A 166 -14.26 18.89 4.44
C LEU A 166 -14.19 17.62 3.56
N TYR A 167 -14.53 16.44 4.11
CA TYR A 167 -14.50 15.21 3.32
C TYR A 167 -15.50 15.23 2.14
N LEU A 168 -16.67 15.84 2.30
CA LEU A 168 -17.64 16.00 1.21
C LEU A 168 -17.18 17.03 0.19
N HIS A 169 -16.45 18.06 0.63
CA HIS A 169 -15.79 18.97 -0.30
C HIS A 169 -14.75 18.25 -1.16
N VAL A 170 -13.92 17.40 -0.55
CA VAL A 170 -12.97 16.56 -1.30
C VAL A 170 -13.71 15.66 -2.28
N ALA A 171 -14.78 14.99 -1.86
CA ALA A 171 -15.59 14.16 -2.76
C ALA A 171 -16.14 14.97 -3.96
N SER A 172 -16.57 16.20 -3.70
CA SER A 172 -17.03 17.15 -4.73
C SER A 172 -15.93 17.49 -5.73
N LEU A 173 -14.74 17.85 -5.24
CA LEU A 173 -13.60 18.20 -6.08
C LEU A 173 -13.22 17.05 -7.00
N VAL A 174 -13.18 15.83 -6.47
CA VAL A 174 -12.82 14.65 -7.25
C VAL A 174 -13.90 14.36 -8.30
N ALA A 175 -15.18 14.34 -7.91
CA ALA A 175 -16.28 14.03 -8.81
C ALA A 175 -16.47 15.06 -9.93
N GLU A 176 -16.36 16.34 -9.62
CA GLU A 176 -16.71 17.42 -10.55
C GLU A 176 -15.53 17.97 -11.33
N LYS A 177 -14.30 17.89 -10.78
CA LYS A 177 -13.13 18.58 -11.34
C LYS A 177 -11.97 17.65 -11.66
N TRP A 178 -11.60 16.76 -10.75
CA TRP A 178 -10.35 16.00 -10.93
C TRP A 178 -10.55 14.75 -11.79
N ASN A 179 -11.70 14.10 -11.72
CA ASN A 179 -12.01 12.88 -12.46
C ASN A 179 -12.35 13.14 -13.94
N THR A 180 -11.42 13.77 -14.67
CA THR A 180 -11.61 14.20 -16.06
C THR A 180 -11.76 13.05 -17.07
N ASN A 181 -11.37 11.85 -16.69
CA ASN A 181 -11.27 10.69 -17.57
C ASN A 181 -11.74 9.36 -16.94
N GLY A 182 -12.45 9.43 -15.81
CA GLY A 182 -13.03 8.25 -15.16
C GLY A 182 -12.03 7.37 -14.38
N GLN A 183 -10.81 7.86 -14.13
CA GLN A 183 -9.76 7.11 -13.43
C GLN A 183 -9.80 7.24 -11.90
N CYS A 184 -10.59 8.18 -11.37
CA CYS A 184 -10.61 8.44 -9.94
C CYS A 184 -11.57 7.52 -9.19
N ALA A 185 -11.18 7.18 -7.96
CA ALA A 185 -11.99 6.55 -6.93
C ALA A 185 -11.76 7.27 -5.60
N LEU A 186 -12.58 6.99 -4.57
CA LEU A 186 -12.38 7.55 -3.24
C LEU A 186 -12.15 6.46 -2.18
N VAL A 187 -11.30 6.76 -1.20
CA VAL A 187 -11.22 5.98 0.04
C VAL A 187 -12.24 6.49 1.04
N VAL A 188 -13.17 5.61 1.44
CA VAL A 188 -14.22 5.91 2.43
C VAL A 188 -14.29 4.76 3.43
N GLY A 189 -14.03 5.01 4.71
CA GLY A 189 -13.96 3.98 5.75
C GLY A 189 -15.31 3.34 6.06
N ALA A 190 -15.31 2.02 6.25
CA ALA A 190 -16.49 1.19 6.55
C ALA A 190 -17.11 1.44 7.95
N THR A 191 -16.41 2.17 8.83
CA THR A 191 -16.83 2.41 10.22
C THR A 191 -17.98 3.41 10.35
N PHE A 192 -18.40 4.02 9.25
CA PHE A 192 -19.27 5.19 9.20
C PHE A 192 -20.29 5.09 8.03
N PRO A 193 -21.36 4.28 8.17
CA PRO A 193 -22.27 3.98 7.06
C PRO A 193 -23.06 5.20 6.53
N ASP A 194 -23.48 6.12 7.41
CA ASP A 194 -24.18 7.34 7.00
C ASP A 194 -23.28 8.22 6.12
N GLU A 195 -22.00 8.27 6.43
CA GLU A 195 -20.98 9.01 5.69
C GLU A 195 -20.73 8.39 4.31
N ILE A 196 -20.73 7.06 4.19
CA ILE A 196 -20.66 6.38 2.89
C ILE A 196 -21.86 6.80 2.03
N GLY A 197 -23.08 6.78 2.58
CA GLY A 197 -24.28 7.20 1.86
C GLY A 197 -24.21 8.66 1.40
N ARG A 198 -23.69 9.56 2.24
CA ARG A 198 -23.48 10.98 1.88
C ARG A 198 -22.44 11.15 0.77
N VAL A 199 -21.35 10.38 0.81
CA VAL A 199 -20.34 10.39 -0.27
C VAL A 199 -20.92 9.82 -1.55
N ARG A 200 -21.61 8.68 -1.50
CA ARG A 200 -22.26 8.05 -2.66
C ARG A 200 -23.23 9.01 -3.35
N ALA A 201 -24.08 9.68 -2.58
CA ALA A 201 -25.00 10.70 -3.10
C ALA A 201 -24.28 11.87 -3.80
N ARG A 202 -23.01 12.13 -3.45
CA ARG A 202 -22.19 13.21 -4.02
C ARG A 202 -21.45 12.81 -5.30
N ILE A 203 -21.06 11.53 -5.42
CA ILE A 203 -20.14 11.07 -6.47
C ILE A 203 -20.79 10.18 -7.54
N GLY A 204 -22.07 9.80 -7.38
CA GLY A 204 -22.75 8.89 -8.31
C GLY A 204 -22.07 7.51 -8.32
N ASP A 205 -21.83 6.95 -9.50
CA ASP A 205 -21.30 5.58 -9.68
C ASP A 205 -19.78 5.48 -9.56
N MET A 206 -19.10 6.55 -9.13
CA MET A 206 -17.64 6.53 -8.96
C MET A 206 -17.22 5.44 -7.97
N PRO A 207 -16.19 4.63 -8.27
CA PRO A 207 -15.77 3.55 -7.37
C PRO A 207 -15.33 4.04 -5.99
N LEU A 208 -15.64 3.23 -4.97
CA LEU A 208 -15.20 3.44 -3.59
C LEU A 208 -14.28 2.30 -3.18
N LEU A 209 -13.11 2.64 -2.63
CA LEU A 209 -12.30 1.72 -1.85
C LEU A 209 -12.70 1.84 -0.39
N VAL A 210 -13.24 0.77 0.19
CA VAL A 210 -13.84 0.82 1.54
C VAL A 210 -13.04 -0.01 2.55
N PRO A 211 -11.97 0.54 3.14
CA PRO A 211 -11.23 -0.15 4.19
C PRO A 211 -11.98 -0.14 5.53
N GLY A 212 -11.64 -1.08 6.40
CA GLY A 212 -12.13 -1.09 7.79
C GLY A 212 -13.18 -2.15 8.12
N ILE A 213 -13.51 -3.03 7.16
CA ILE A 213 -14.26 -4.26 7.43
C ILE A 213 -13.35 -5.26 8.18
N GLY A 214 -13.89 -5.99 9.15
CA GLY A 214 -13.14 -7.00 9.92
C GLY A 214 -12.43 -6.42 11.14
N ALA A 215 -11.11 -6.26 11.08
CA ALA A 215 -10.28 -5.88 12.25
C ALA A 215 -10.64 -4.52 12.87
N GLN A 216 -11.23 -3.61 12.10
CA GLN A 216 -11.66 -2.28 12.56
C GLN A 216 -13.17 -2.21 12.86
N GLY A 217 -13.89 -3.34 12.75
CA GLY A 217 -15.28 -3.46 13.20
C GLY A 217 -16.34 -2.90 12.25
N GLY A 218 -16.01 -2.59 10.99
CA GLY A 218 -17.00 -2.16 9.99
C GLY A 218 -18.02 -3.26 9.68
N ASP A 219 -19.29 -2.88 9.61
CA ASP A 219 -20.40 -3.77 9.23
C ASP A 219 -20.46 -3.92 7.72
N VAL A 220 -20.24 -5.15 7.23
CA VAL A 220 -20.27 -5.50 5.79
C VAL A 220 -21.61 -5.16 5.15
N VAL A 221 -22.73 -5.53 5.78
CA VAL A 221 -24.06 -5.39 5.18
C VAL A 221 -24.44 -3.93 5.12
N ALA A 222 -24.23 -3.18 6.20
CA ALA A 222 -24.49 -1.75 6.23
C ALA A 222 -23.60 -0.98 5.24
N THR A 223 -22.32 -1.35 5.15
CA THR A 223 -21.37 -0.76 4.21
C THR A 223 -21.78 -0.98 2.76
N VAL A 224 -22.11 -2.24 2.41
CA VAL A 224 -22.54 -2.57 1.05
C VAL A 224 -23.82 -1.82 0.72
N ALA A 225 -24.84 -1.84 1.59
CA ALA A 225 -26.11 -1.16 1.37
C ALA A 225 -25.95 0.36 1.20
N ALA A 226 -25.08 1.00 1.99
CA ALA A 226 -24.81 2.43 1.89
C ALA A 226 -23.96 2.80 0.66
N GLY A 227 -23.14 1.85 0.17
CA GLY A 227 -22.21 2.05 -0.94
C GLY A 227 -22.73 1.61 -2.32
N MET A 228 -23.95 1.05 -2.41
CA MET A 228 -24.52 0.59 -3.69
C MET A 228 -24.63 1.74 -4.70
N ASP A 229 -24.27 1.44 -5.94
CA ASP A 229 -24.51 2.21 -7.17
C ASP A 229 -25.86 1.85 -7.80
#